data_AF-A0A6J4VDJ4-F1
#
_entry.id   AF-A0A6J4VDJ4-F1
#
_cell.length_a   1.000
_cell.length_b   1.000
_cell.length_c   1.000
_cell.angle_alpha   90.00
_cell.angle_beta   90.00
_cell.angle_gamma   90.00
#
_symmetry.space_group_name_H-M   'P 1'
#
loop_
_entity.id
_entity.type
_entity.pdbx_description
1 polymer ?
#
loop_
_entity_poly.entity_id
_entity_poly.type
_entity_poly.pdbx_seq_one_letter_code
_entity_poly.pdbx_strand_id
1 'polypeptide(L)'
;MSRRIARDTTGTSERATALANPAIIAAEVIFWAVFLLFLGYRLINPDSYHPVWGGEKPMEFAHINAILRSAHFPPVDPWYADGYLNYYYYGAYLVAFMIKLTGIPSEIAFNLAQPTFAALLATAAFSVGAALARRASRSQVIVIGGGLLATVLMSLSGNLIVAARLLASFRTPAPPLDSFGYWFWDPTRVPAAKPIYSITEFPYFSATYADLHAHVIALPITVLIVALAYALVLDRRAVAIVATAPRRSLRASLPLISRFALLALALGTLFMTNAWDVPTFAAITAVGILMASRGFSHLWKRLAGTAAAVAGVVVVAYIVALPFIRSYVTIVSELATTRDQSLLLAVESHFGVFLLIVPFGLCALLYRRAGSASLVFDPVLWAALLITALLVRWYGVGRDPDIVRWADNATIAIVVGMILLAAWRGFAGHGEVGLPLAILRAGAIVVWTITVWTLTAERPVLALFLG
;
A
#
# COMPACT_ATOMS: atom_id res chain seq x y z
N MET A 1 1.41 58.22 -21.69
CA MET A 1 0.11 57.67 -21.25
C MET A 1 -0.27 56.59 -22.27
N SER A 2 0.22 55.36 -22.19
CA SER A 2 -0.43 54.27 -21.47
C SER A 2 0.54 53.11 -21.23
N ARG A 3 0.70 52.73 -19.96
CA ARG A 3 1.16 51.41 -19.52
C ARG A 3 0.01 50.83 -18.69
N ARG A 4 -0.13 49.50 -18.73
CA ARG A 4 -1.14 48.65 -18.07
C ARG A 4 -2.37 48.40 -18.94
N ILE A 5 -2.43 47.19 -19.51
CA ILE A 5 -3.34 46.11 -19.12
C ILE A 5 -2.82 44.87 -19.89
N ALA A 6 -1.94 44.09 -19.28
CA ALA A 6 -1.69 42.72 -19.70
C ALA A 6 -2.43 41.83 -18.70
N ARG A 7 -3.68 41.51 -19.05
CA ARG A 7 -4.54 40.54 -18.36
C ARG A 7 -3.97 39.14 -18.59
N ASP A 8 -3.52 38.50 -17.52
CA ASP A 8 -3.98 37.18 -17.04
C ASP A 8 -4.41 36.10 -18.07
N THR A 9 -3.63 35.86 -19.13
CA THR A 9 -3.88 34.80 -20.12
C THR A 9 -3.09 33.50 -19.87
N THR A 10 -2.27 33.41 -18.82
CA THR A 10 -1.44 32.22 -18.56
C THR A 10 -2.22 31.07 -17.89
N GLY A 11 -3.35 31.35 -17.24
CA GLY A 11 -4.14 30.33 -16.52
C GLY A 11 -4.98 29.41 -17.41
N THR A 12 -5.42 29.88 -18.58
CA THR A 12 -6.24 29.10 -19.51
C THR A 12 -5.39 28.16 -20.38
N SER A 13 -4.18 28.56 -20.77
CA SER A 13 -3.27 27.71 -21.55
C SER A 13 -2.73 26.53 -20.73
N GLU A 14 -2.37 26.74 -19.46
CA GLU A 14 -1.89 25.65 -18.58
C GLU A 14 -2.98 24.60 -18.31
N ARG A 15 -4.23 25.02 -18.07
CA ARG A 15 -5.38 24.11 -17.92
C ARG A 15 -5.68 23.31 -19.20
N ALA A 16 -5.65 23.96 -20.35
CA ALA A 16 -5.84 23.29 -21.65
C ALA A 16 -4.72 22.26 -21.92
N THR A 17 -3.46 22.57 -21.57
CA THR A 17 -2.33 21.63 -21.70
C THR A 17 -2.35 20.48 -20.69
N ALA A 18 -2.95 20.67 -19.51
CA ALA A 18 -3.11 19.61 -18.52
C ALA A 18 -4.13 18.56 -18.99
N LEU A 19 -5.27 18.98 -19.55
CA LEU A 19 -6.27 18.09 -20.15
C LEU A 19 -5.74 17.36 -21.41
N ALA A 20 -4.71 17.89 -22.07
CA ALA A 20 -4.06 17.26 -23.21
C ALA A 20 -3.01 16.19 -22.83
N ASN A 21 -2.75 15.94 -21.54
CA ASN A 21 -1.78 14.92 -21.12
C ASN A 21 -2.40 13.52 -21.27
N PRO A 22 -1.87 12.65 -22.16
CA PRO A 22 -2.44 11.32 -22.38
C PRO A 22 -2.52 10.47 -21.11
N ALA A 23 -1.62 10.68 -20.15
CA ALA A 23 -1.66 9.97 -18.89
C ALA A 23 -2.86 10.39 -18.02
N ILE A 24 -3.29 11.66 -18.05
CA ILE A 24 -4.47 12.10 -17.28
C ILE A 24 -5.74 11.49 -17.89
N ILE A 25 -5.86 11.53 -19.23
CA ILE A 25 -6.97 10.88 -19.93
C ILE A 25 -7.00 9.37 -19.63
N ALA A 26 -5.83 8.70 -19.68
CA ALA A 26 -5.74 7.28 -19.34
C ALA A 26 -6.20 6.99 -17.90
N ALA A 27 -5.88 7.85 -16.94
CA ALA A 27 -6.31 7.71 -15.55
C ALA A 27 -7.85 7.77 -15.40
N GLU A 28 -8.50 8.69 -16.13
CA GLU A 28 -9.97 8.80 -16.19
C GLU A 28 -10.61 7.59 -16.89
N VAL A 29 -10.03 7.13 -18.00
CA VAL A 29 -10.50 5.93 -18.71
C VAL A 29 -10.40 4.70 -17.81
N ILE A 30 -9.30 4.55 -17.06
CA ILE A 30 -9.12 3.45 -16.11
C ILE A 30 -10.16 3.50 -15.01
N PHE A 31 -10.47 4.68 -14.47
CA PHE A 31 -11.52 4.84 -13.47
C PHE A 31 -12.83 4.26 -13.98
N TRP A 32 -13.30 4.77 -15.13
CA TRP A 32 -14.59 4.37 -15.69
C TRP A 32 -14.60 2.92 -16.16
N ALA A 33 -13.51 2.41 -16.75
CA ALA A 33 -13.42 1.02 -17.18
C ALA A 33 -13.54 0.06 -15.98
N VAL A 34 -12.82 0.32 -14.89
CA VAL A 34 -12.85 -0.51 -13.68
C VAL A 34 -14.21 -0.37 -12.98
N PHE A 35 -14.74 0.85 -12.88
CA PHE A 35 -16.07 1.10 -12.33
C PHE A 35 -17.15 0.31 -13.08
N LEU A 36 -17.19 0.42 -14.41
CA LEU A 36 -18.19 -0.26 -15.24
C LEU A 36 -18.05 -1.79 -15.21
N LEU A 37 -16.81 -2.30 -15.14
CA LEU A 37 -16.56 -3.73 -14.99
C LEU A 37 -17.18 -4.28 -13.71
N PHE A 38 -16.89 -3.65 -12.56
CA PHE A 38 -17.42 -4.11 -11.27
C PHE A 38 -18.89 -3.78 -11.09
N LEU A 39 -19.38 -2.69 -11.70
CA LEU A 39 -20.81 -2.42 -11.77
C LEU A 39 -21.55 -3.52 -12.54
N GLY A 40 -21.01 -3.96 -13.68
CA GLY A 40 -21.54 -5.10 -14.44
C GLY A 40 -21.60 -6.37 -13.59
N TYR A 41 -20.56 -6.63 -12.79
CA TYR A 41 -20.58 -7.73 -11.84
C TYR A 41 -21.69 -7.58 -10.77
N ARG A 42 -21.88 -6.37 -10.22
CA ARG A 42 -22.95 -6.09 -9.26
C ARG A 42 -24.35 -6.17 -9.88
N LEU A 43 -24.50 -5.91 -11.18
CA LEU A 43 -25.78 -6.10 -11.87
C LEU A 43 -26.17 -7.58 -11.98
N ILE A 44 -25.18 -8.47 -12.13
CA ILE A 44 -25.40 -9.92 -12.23
C ILE A 44 -25.56 -10.56 -10.85
N ASN A 45 -24.83 -10.05 -9.86
CA ASN A 45 -24.89 -10.53 -8.48
C ASN A 45 -25.13 -9.35 -7.52
N PRO A 46 -26.35 -8.79 -7.46
CA PRO A 46 -26.67 -7.63 -6.62
C PRO A 46 -26.81 -7.98 -5.13
N ASP A 47 -26.80 -9.27 -4.80
CA ASP A 47 -27.08 -9.71 -3.45
C ASP A 47 -25.97 -9.34 -2.47
N SER A 48 -26.43 -9.01 -1.26
CA SER A 48 -25.58 -8.61 -0.13
C SER A 48 -25.23 -9.79 0.78
N TYR A 49 -25.44 -11.03 0.34
CA TYR A 49 -25.12 -12.23 1.12
C TYR A 49 -24.88 -13.43 0.21
N HIS A 50 -23.84 -14.24 0.48
CA HIS A 50 -23.64 -15.49 -0.22
C HIS A 50 -24.25 -16.66 0.58
N PRO A 51 -25.17 -17.46 0.02
CA PRO A 51 -25.90 -18.49 0.77
C PRO A 51 -25.06 -19.53 1.55
N VAL A 52 -23.89 -19.93 1.06
CA VAL A 52 -23.07 -20.99 1.71
C VAL A 52 -21.78 -20.44 2.32
N TRP A 53 -21.20 -19.39 1.73
CA TRP A 53 -19.92 -18.81 2.17
C TRP A 53 -20.12 -17.60 3.11
N GLY A 54 -21.36 -17.12 3.26
CA GLY A 54 -21.70 -16.00 4.13
C GLY A 54 -21.29 -14.66 3.54
N GLY A 55 -20.74 -13.79 4.39
CA GLY A 55 -20.18 -12.49 4.04
C GLY A 55 -20.46 -11.44 5.11
N GLU A 56 -19.62 -10.41 5.15
CA GLU A 56 -19.68 -9.35 6.17
C GLU A 56 -20.57 -8.17 5.74
N LYS A 57 -21.01 -8.15 4.48
CA LYS A 57 -21.97 -7.17 3.89
C LYS A 57 -23.17 -6.78 4.74
N PRO A 58 -23.90 -7.70 5.40
CA PRO A 58 -24.99 -7.29 6.27
C PRO A 58 -24.53 -6.39 7.42
N MET A 59 -23.33 -6.63 7.96
CA MET A 59 -22.72 -5.80 8.99
C MET A 59 -22.29 -4.45 8.43
N GLU A 60 -21.61 -4.38 7.28
CA GLU A 60 -21.26 -3.08 6.67
C GLU A 60 -22.50 -2.26 6.31
N PHE A 61 -23.53 -2.90 5.73
CA PHE A 61 -24.78 -2.25 5.38
C PHE A 61 -25.52 -1.76 6.63
N ALA A 62 -25.51 -2.52 7.72
CA ALA A 62 -26.05 -2.10 9.00
C ALA A 62 -25.30 -0.89 9.58
N HIS A 63 -23.97 -0.88 9.54
CA HIS A 63 -23.17 0.28 9.96
C HIS A 63 -23.48 1.54 9.15
N ILE A 64 -23.56 1.43 7.82
CA ILE A 64 -23.91 2.55 6.94
C ILE A 64 -25.31 3.08 7.27
N ASN A 65 -26.29 2.20 7.44
CA ASN A 65 -27.66 2.59 7.81
C ASN A 65 -27.74 3.21 9.19
N ALA A 66 -26.99 2.69 10.16
CA ALA A 66 -26.91 3.26 11.50
C ALA A 66 -26.36 4.69 11.46
N ILE A 67 -25.30 4.93 10.67
CA ILE A 67 -24.75 6.26 10.42
C ILE A 67 -25.78 7.18 9.76
N LEU A 68 -26.47 6.72 8.72
CA LEU A 68 -27.48 7.52 8.00
C LEU A 68 -28.65 7.96 8.90
N ARG A 69 -29.02 7.13 9.88
CA ARG A 69 -30.11 7.39 10.84
C ARG A 69 -29.68 8.18 12.07
N SER A 70 -28.38 8.23 12.36
CA SER A 70 -27.86 8.90 13.56
C SER A 70 -27.90 10.42 13.42
N ALA A 71 -28.49 11.10 14.41
CA ALA A 71 -28.56 12.56 14.45
C ALA A 71 -27.27 13.23 14.95
N HIS A 72 -26.44 12.48 15.68
CA HIS A 72 -25.15 12.91 16.24
C HIS A 72 -24.14 11.77 16.13
N PHE A 73 -22.87 12.08 16.38
CA PHE A 73 -21.78 11.09 16.44
C PHE A 73 -21.28 10.94 17.88
N PRO A 74 -20.80 9.74 18.29
CA PRO A 74 -20.72 8.50 17.51
C PRO A 74 -22.11 7.95 17.13
N PRO A 75 -22.23 7.21 16.01
CA PRO A 75 -23.53 6.72 15.55
C PRO A 75 -24.02 5.59 16.46
N VAL A 76 -25.32 5.32 16.44
CA VAL A 76 -25.90 4.19 17.19
C VAL A 76 -25.29 2.86 16.75
N ASP A 77 -25.12 1.93 17.68
CA ASP A 77 -24.69 0.58 17.33
C ASP A 77 -25.90 -0.26 16.88
N PRO A 78 -25.91 -0.84 15.66
CA PRO A 78 -27.03 -1.67 15.21
C PRO A 78 -27.18 -2.99 16.00
N TRP A 79 -26.17 -3.39 16.77
CA TRP A 79 -26.11 -4.66 17.51
C TRP A 79 -26.06 -4.48 19.03
N TYR A 80 -25.95 -3.25 19.53
CA TYR A 80 -25.90 -2.96 20.97
C TYR A 80 -26.91 -1.87 21.35
N ALA A 81 -28.04 -2.30 21.93
CA ALA A 81 -29.11 -1.40 22.35
C ALA A 81 -28.60 -0.34 23.34
N ASP A 82 -29.02 0.91 23.13
CA ASP A 82 -28.55 2.11 23.85
C ASP A 82 -27.03 2.37 23.78
N GLY A 83 -26.33 1.63 22.93
CA GLY A 83 -24.91 1.77 22.66
C GLY A 83 -24.58 2.64 21.46
N TYR A 84 -23.28 2.86 21.27
CA TYR A 84 -22.74 3.53 20.09
C TYR A 84 -21.70 2.64 19.40
N LEU A 85 -21.55 2.83 18.10
CA LEU A 85 -20.65 2.03 17.28
C LEU A 85 -19.20 2.33 17.63
N ASN A 86 -18.58 1.45 18.41
CA ASN A 86 -17.16 1.52 18.77
C ASN A 86 -16.28 0.70 17.80
N TYR A 87 -16.27 1.13 16.54
CA TYR A 87 -15.57 0.46 15.44
C TYR A 87 -14.90 1.50 14.52
N TYR A 88 -14.11 1.07 13.53
CA TYR A 88 -13.54 1.94 12.48
C TYR A 88 -14.60 2.49 11.50
N TYR A 89 -15.67 3.09 12.04
CA TYR A 89 -16.87 3.49 11.31
C TYR A 89 -16.63 4.67 10.36
N TYR A 90 -15.49 5.37 10.44
CA TYR A 90 -15.24 6.56 9.62
C TYR A 90 -15.19 6.21 8.12
N GLY A 91 -14.70 5.02 7.76
CA GLY A 91 -14.78 4.54 6.38
C GLY A 91 -16.23 4.45 5.89
N ALA A 92 -17.09 3.80 6.67
CA ALA A 92 -18.52 3.71 6.40
C ALA A 92 -19.19 5.10 6.42
N TYR A 93 -18.71 6.05 7.23
CA TYR A 93 -19.17 7.43 7.22
C TYR A 93 -18.88 8.12 5.89
N LEU A 94 -17.70 7.94 5.30
CA LEU A 94 -17.39 8.52 3.98
C LEU A 94 -18.36 8.01 2.90
N VAL A 95 -18.75 6.74 2.98
CA VAL A 95 -19.77 6.15 2.12
C VAL A 95 -21.13 6.80 2.40
N ALA A 96 -21.59 6.76 3.66
CA ALA A 96 -22.88 7.30 4.08
C ALA A 96 -23.03 8.80 3.74
N PHE A 97 -21.94 9.57 3.85
CA PHE A 97 -21.92 10.97 3.44
C PHE A 97 -22.24 11.12 1.95
N MET A 98 -21.66 10.29 1.08
CA MET A 98 -21.97 10.32 -0.37
C MET A 98 -23.39 9.84 -0.66
N ILE A 99 -23.90 8.86 0.07
CA ILE A 99 -25.31 8.43 -0.03
C ILE A 99 -26.23 9.61 0.29
N LYS A 100 -25.97 10.30 1.41
CA LYS A 100 -26.77 11.45 1.85
C LYS A 100 -26.66 12.64 0.89
N LEU A 101 -25.47 12.88 0.33
CA LEU A 101 -25.24 13.95 -0.64
C LEU A 101 -25.96 13.72 -1.97
N THR A 102 -26.01 12.47 -2.43
CA THR A 102 -26.62 12.10 -3.72
C THR A 102 -28.12 11.81 -3.62
N GLY A 103 -28.62 11.46 -2.43
CA GLY A 103 -30.01 11.09 -2.21
C GLY A 103 -30.40 9.72 -2.79
N ILE A 104 -29.43 8.91 -3.20
CA ILE A 104 -29.67 7.57 -3.72
C ILE A 104 -30.08 6.65 -2.56
N PRO A 105 -31.11 5.80 -2.71
CA PRO A 105 -31.47 4.80 -1.69
C PRO A 105 -30.26 3.95 -1.27
N SER A 106 -30.13 3.68 0.02
CA SER A 106 -28.94 3.07 0.61
C SER A 106 -28.58 1.71 -0.01
N GLU A 107 -29.60 0.91 -0.32
CA GLU A 107 -29.51 -0.41 -0.92
C GLU A 107 -28.97 -0.38 -2.37
N ILE A 108 -29.22 0.71 -3.10
CA ILE A 108 -28.63 0.94 -4.42
C ILE A 108 -27.23 1.53 -4.25
N ALA A 109 -27.09 2.53 -3.40
CA ALA A 109 -25.83 3.25 -3.24
C ALA A 109 -24.70 2.37 -2.66
N PHE A 110 -25.03 1.41 -1.79
CA PHE A 110 -24.09 0.39 -1.30
C PHE A 110 -23.47 -0.41 -2.46
N ASN A 111 -24.29 -0.82 -3.43
CA ASN A 111 -23.86 -1.51 -4.63
C ASN A 111 -23.03 -0.63 -5.58
N LEU A 112 -23.19 0.69 -5.54
CA LEU A 112 -22.40 1.64 -6.32
C LEU A 112 -21.08 2.03 -5.63
N ALA A 113 -21.06 2.02 -4.30
CA ALA A 113 -19.90 2.41 -3.51
C ALA A 113 -18.70 1.50 -3.80
N GLN A 114 -18.91 0.19 -3.83
CA GLN A 114 -17.82 -0.77 -4.02
C GLN A 114 -17.12 -0.65 -5.40
N PRO A 115 -17.82 -0.62 -6.55
CA PRO A 115 -17.18 -0.29 -7.83
C PRO A 115 -16.43 1.04 -7.81
N THR A 116 -16.94 2.03 -7.06
CA THR A 116 -16.27 3.32 -6.88
C THR A 116 -14.93 3.16 -6.16
N PHE A 117 -14.87 2.41 -5.06
CA PHE A 117 -13.61 2.17 -4.34
C PHE A 117 -12.60 1.37 -5.17
N ALA A 118 -13.05 0.37 -5.91
CA ALA A 118 -12.19 -0.38 -6.84
C ALA A 118 -11.61 0.52 -7.94
N ALA A 119 -12.44 1.40 -8.51
CA ALA A 119 -12.01 2.37 -9.52
C ALA A 119 -11.05 3.42 -8.95
N LEU A 120 -11.30 3.93 -7.74
CA LEU A 120 -10.41 4.85 -7.04
C LEU A 120 -9.03 4.23 -6.80
N LEU A 121 -8.99 2.97 -6.34
CA LEU A 121 -7.75 2.23 -6.16
C LEU A 121 -6.99 2.08 -7.49
N ALA A 122 -7.68 1.66 -8.55
CA ALA A 122 -7.08 1.45 -9.86
C ALA A 122 -6.47 2.73 -10.46
N THR A 123 -7.18 3.85 -10.37
CA THR A 123 -6.73 5.15 -10.87
C THR A 123 -5.63 5.77 -10.00
N ALA A 124 -5.69 5.58 -8.68
CA ALA A 124 -4.61 6.00 -7.79
C ALA A 124 -3.32 5.20 -8.06
N ALA A 125 -3.43 3.88 -8.22
CA ALA A 125 -2.32 3.00 -8.59
C ALA A 125 -1.73 3.39 -9.95
N PHE A 126 -2.58 3.63 -10.95
CA PHE A 126 -2.15 4.12 -12.26
C PHE A 126 -1.34 5.41 -12.13
N SER A 127 -1.86 6.38 -11.37
CA SER A 127 -1.25 7.70 -11.23
C SER A 127 0.14 7.63 -10.61
N VAL A 128 0.31 6.81 -9.57
CA VAL A 128 1.61 6.58 -8.92
C VAL A 128 2.56 5.83 -9.87
N GLY A 129 2.10 4.75 -10.51
CA GLY A 129 2.90 3.98 -11.47
C GLY A 129 3.37 4.80 -12.66
N ALA A 130 2.47 5.60 -13.24
CA ALA A 130 2.78 6.52 -14.34
C ALA A 130 3.75 7.62 -13.90
N ALA A 131 3.61 8.16 -12.68
CA ALA A 131 4.54 9.16 -12.14
C ALA A 131 5.94 8.58 -11.95
N LEU A 132 6.05 7.35 -11.46
CA LEU A 132 7.33 6.61 -11.33
C LEU A 132 7.95 6.34 -12.70
N ALA A 133 7.18 5.80 -13.65
CA ALA A 133 7.63 5.52 -15.00
C ALA A 133 8.10 6.79 -15.74
N ARG A 134 7.46 7.93 -15.48
CA ARG A 134 7.86 9.24 -16.02
C ARG A 134 9.26 9.68 -15.56
N ARG A 135 9.76 9.16 -14.44
CA ARG A 135 11.16 9.40 -14.02
C ARG A 135 12.16 8.54 -14.78
N ALA A 136 11.74 7.38 -15.25
CA ALA A 136 12.59 6.49 -16.03
C ALA A 136 12.61 6.88 -17.52
N SER A 137 11.50 7.37 -18.05
CA SER A 137 11.37 7.76 -19.45
C SER A 137 10.36 8.89 -19.66
N ARG A 138 10.58 9.73 -20.68
CA ARG A 138 9.59 10.72 -21.15
C ARG A 138 8.60 10.16 -22.17
N SER A 139 8.82 8.95 -22.68
CA SER A 139 7.91 8.30 -23.61
C SER A 139 6.56 8.05 -22.96
N GLN A 140 5.49 8.55 -23.58
CA GLN A 140 4.13 8.36 -23.06
C GLN A 140 3.72 6.89 -23.05
N VAL A 141 4.24 6.08 -23.98
CA VAL A 141 4.00 4.62 -24.00
C VAL A 141 4.54 3.97 -22.72
N ILE A 142 5.75 4.32 -22.30
CA ILE A 142 6.36 3.78 -21.07
C ILE A 142 5.63 4.31 -19.82
N VAL A 143 5.22 5.58 -19.84
CA VAL A 143 4.46 6.18 -18.73
C VAL A 143 3.12 5.49 -18.54
N ILE A 144 2.33 5.35 -19.62
CA ILE A 144 1.03 4.68 -19.59
C ILE A 144 1.21 3.21 -19.25
N GLY A 145 2.18 2.53 -19.87
CA GLY A 145 2.49 1.12 -19.58
C GLY A 145 2.88 0.88 -18.12
N GLY A 146 3.68 1.77 -17.52
CA GLY A 146 4.03 1.70 -16.11
C GLY A 146 2.84 1.96 -15.17
N GLY A 147 1.95 2.88 -15.54
CA GLY A 147 0.68 3.08 -14.83
C GLY A 147 -0.22 1.85 -14.91
N LEU A 148 -0.43 1.28 -16.10
CA LEU A 148 -1.24 0.08 -16.31
C LEU A 148 -0.69 -1.11 -15.53
N LEU A 149 0.64 -1.30 -15.53
CA LEU A 149 1.29 -2.35 -14.75
C LEU A 149 1.00 -2.17 -13.25
N ALA A 150 1.10 -0.95 -12.72
CA ALA A 150 0.78 -0.66 -11.32
C ALA A 150 -0.69 -0.95 -11.01
N THR A 151 -1.63 -0.58 -11.90
CA THR A 151 -3.05 -0.89 -11.75
C THR A 151 -3.30 -2.39 -11.69
N VAL A 152 -2.71 -3.18 -12.58
CA VAL A 152 -2.85 -4.65 -12.59
C VAL A 152 -2.26 -5.27 -11.33
N LEU A 153 -1.06 -4.84 -10.93
CA LEU A 153 -0.39 -5.37 -9.75
C LEU A 153 -1.12 -5.04 -8.46
N MET A 154 -1.71 -3.85 -8.34
CA MET A 154 -2.39 -3.42 -7.11
C MET A 154 -3.86 -3.80 -7.07
N SER A 155 -4.54 -3.89 -8.20
CA SER A 155 -6.01 -4.11 -8.23
C SER A 155 -6.38 -5.55 -8.54
N LEU A 156 -5.54 -6.29 -9.28
CA LEU A 156 -5.88 -7.62 -9.82
C LEU A 156 -4.98 -8.74 -9.34
N SER A 157 -3.73 -8.45 -8.96
CA SER A 157 -2.82 -9.50 -8.51
C SER A 157 -3.23 -10.04 -7.14
N GLY A 158 -3.32 -11.37 -7.06
CA GLY A 158 -3.55 -12.10 -5.83
C GLY A 158 -2.29 -12.83 -5.36
N ASN A 159 -2.48 -13.79 -4.47
CA ASN A 159 -1.41 -14.63 -3.97
C ASN A 159 -0.96 -15.70 -4.99
N LEU A 160 0.14 -16.38 -4.71
CA LEU A 160 0.75 -17.36 -5.63
C LEU A 160 -0.01 -18.69 -5.72
N ILE A 161 -1.03 -18.93 -4.89
CA ILE A 161 -1.75 -20.22 -4.87
C ILE A 161 -2.43 -20.50 -6.20
N VAL A 162 -3.05 -19.49 -6.81
CA VAL A 162 -3.75 -19.67 -8.10
C VAL A 162 -2.75 -20.06 -9.19
N ALA A 163 -1.58 -19.41 -9.24
CA ALA A 163 -0.52 -19.75 -10.18
C ALA A 163 -0.01 -21.19 -9.95
N ALA A 164 0.20 -21.57 -8.69
CA ALA A 164 0.61 -22.94 -8.33
C ALA A 164 -0.43 -24.00 -8.75
N ARG A 165 -1.73 -23.70 -8.56
CA ARG A 165 -2.84 -24.58 -8.97
C ARG A 165 -2.93 -24.71 -10.49
N LEU A 166 -2.75 -23.62 -11.22
CA LEU A 166 -2.71 -23.64 -12.69
C LEU A 166 -1.55 -24.52 -13.19
N LEU A 167 -0.37 -24.40 -12.59
CA LEU A 167 0.76 -25.26 -12.94
C LEU A 167 0.51 -26.74 -12.59
N ALA A 168 -0.11 -27.01 -11.44
CA ALA A 168 -0.48 -28.37 -11.04
C ALA A 168 -1.54 -28.97 -11.99
N SER A 169 -2.41 -28.13 -12.58
CA SER A 169 -3.46 -28.57 -13.52
C SER A 169 -2.92 -29.29 -14.76
N PHE A 170 -1.66 -29.02 -15.14
CA PHE A 170 -0.99 -29.72 -16.25
C PHE A 170 -0.63 -31.18 -15.93
N ARG A 171 -0.61 -31.55 -14.64
CA ARG A 171 -0.30 -32.91 -14.17
C ARG A 171 -1.54 -33.64 -13.68
N THR A 172 -2.42 -32.93 -12.99
CA THR A 172 -3.65 -33.47 -12.41
C THR A 172 -4.82 -32.62 -12.86
N PRO A 173 -5.91 -33.19 -13.42
CA PRO A 173 -7.06 -32.41 -13.84
C PRO A 173 -7.56 -31.50 -12.72
N ALA A 174 -7.63 -30.20 -12.99
CA ALA A 174 -8.21 -29.25 -12.06
C ALA A 174 -9.74 -29.23 -12.17
N PRO A 175 -10.45 -28.79 -11.13
CA PRO A 175 -11.88 -28.50 -11.24
C PRO A 175 -12.18 -27.49 -12.36
N PRO A 176 -13.39 -27.52 -12.92
CA PRO A 176 -13.88 -26.53 -13.87
C PRO A 176 -13.58 -25.07 -13.44
N LEU A 177 -13.34 -24.18 -14.41
CA LEU A 177 -12.96 -22.78 -14.14
C LEU A 177 -14.03 -21.97 -13.41
N ASP A 178 -15.29 -22.40 -13.48
CA ASP A 178 -16.44 -21.85 -12.77
C ASP A 178 -16.54 -22.33 -11.31
N SER A 179 -15.62 -23.20 -10.86
CA SER A 179 -15.55 -23.64 -9.45
C SER A 179 -15.13 -22.48 -8.54
N PHE A 180 -16.12 -21.73 -8.05
CA PHE A 180 -15.92 -20.58 -7.15
C PHE A 180 -15.13 -20.94 -5.90
N GLY A 181 -15.45 -22.07 -5.26
CA GLY A 181 -14.73 -22.55 -4.09
C GLY A 181 -13.23 -22.72 -4.37
N TYR A 182 -12.90 -23.43 -5.44
CA TYR A 182 -11.51 -23.79 -5.74
C TYR A 182 -10.70 -22.62 -6.33
N TRP A 183 -11.25 -21.85 -7.26
CA TRP A 183 -10.48 -20.81 -7.94
C TRP A 183 -10.51 -19.45 -7.24
N PHE A 184 -11.55 -19.18 -6.44
CA PHE A 184 -11.79 -17.86 -5.87
C PHE A 184 -11.78 -17.84 -4.34
N TRP A 185 -12.48 -18.75 -3.67
CA TRP A 185 -12.58 -18.76 -2.20
C TRP A 185 -11.34 -19.32 -1.51
N ASP A 186 -10.89 -20.53 -1.88
CA ASP A 186 -9.76 -21.21 -1.25
C ASP A 186 -8.47 -20.38 -1.21
N PRO A 187 -8.09 -19.62 -2.26
CA PRO A 187 -6.91 -18.77 -2.20
C PRO A 187 -6.98 -17.72 -1.07
N THR A 188 -8.14 -17.40 -0.52
CA THR A 188 -8.27 -16.46 0.61
C THR A 188 -8.03 -17.08 1.99
N ARG A 189 -7.60 -18.34 2.03
CA ARG A 189 -7.37 -19.10 3.28
C ARG A 189 -5.91 -19.50 3.42
N VAL A 190 -5.00 -18.55 3.23
CA VAL A 190 -3.55 -18.80 3.21
C VAL A 190 -2.88 -17.97 4.32
N PRO A 191 -2.23 -18.59 5.33
CA PRO A 191 -2.08 -20.03 5.59
C PRO A 191 -3.39 -20.77 5.87
N ALA A 192 -3.48 -22.00 5.34
CA ALA A 192 -4.50 -22.98 5.72
C ALA A 192 -4.05 -23.88 6.89
N ALA A 193 -2.90 -23.58 7.50
CA ALA A 193 -2.28 -24.43 8.51
C ALA A 193 -2.93 -24.17 9.88
N LYS A 194 -3.64 -25.17 10.40
CA LYS A 194 -4.11 -25.18 11.79
C LYS A 194 -2.94 -24.90 12.76
N PRO A 195 -3.16 -24.17 13.86
CA PRO A 195 -4.47 -23.69 14.35
C PRO A 195 -4.94 -22.36 13.74
N ILE A 196 -4.12 -21.70 12.92
CA ILE A 196 -4.41 -20.36 12.41
C ILE A 196 -5.25 -20.45 11.13
N TYR A 197 -6.54 -20.11 11.23
CA TYR A 197 -7.38 -19.84 10.07
C TYR A 197 -7.38 -18.33 9.82
N SER A 198 -6.47 -17.85 8.98
CA SER A 198 -6.45 -16.45 8.56
C SER A 198 -7.27 -16.25 7.29
N ILE A 199 -8.04 -15.16 7.26
CA ILE A 199 -8.65 -14.64 6.05
C ILE A 199 -7.63 -13.73 5.37
N THR A 200 -7.28 -14.04 4.12
CA THR A 200 -6.37 -13.22 3.33
C THR A 200 -7.05 -12.75 2.06
N GLU A 201 -7.45 -11.50 2.07
CA GLU A 201 -8.10 -10.89 0.91
C GLU A 201 -7.07 -10.19 0.02
N PHE A 202 -7.34 -10.20 -1.27
CA PHE A 202 -6.63 -9.39 -2.25
C PHE A 202 -7.64 -8.47 -2.96
N PRO A 203 -7.24 -7.31 -3.49
CA PRO A 203 -8.19 -6.28 -3.88
C PRO A 203 -9.26 -6.72 -4.89
N TYR A 204 -8.92 -7.58 -5.85
CA TYR A 204 -9.89 -8.18 -6.76
C TYR A 204 -10.90 -9.11 -6.05
N PHE A 205 -10.48 -9.84 -5.03
CA PHE A 205 -11.38 -10.64 -4.20
C PHE A 205 -12.41 -9.73 -3.53
N SER A 206 -11.98 -8.72 -2.77
CA SER A 206 -12.92 -7.84 -2.05
C SER A 206 -13.83 -7.08 -3.03
N ALA A 207 -13.29 -6.64 -4.16
CA ALA A 207 -14.06 -5.97 -5.22
C ALA A 207 -15.03 -6.89 -5.97
N THR A 208 -14.85 -8.21 -5.95
CA THR A 208 -15.78 -9.17 -6.57
C THR A 208 -16.76 -9.70 -5.52
N TYR A 209 -16.23 -10.16 -4.39
CA TYR A 209 -17.00 -10.68 -3.27
C TYR A 209 -17.94 -9.63 -2.66
N ALA A 210 -17.67 -8.35 -2.90
CA ALA A 210 -18.44 -7.21 -2.45
C ALA A 210 -18.31 -6.89 -0.97
N ASP A 211 -17.08 -7.04 -0.48
CA ASP A 211 -16.71 -6.69 0.87
C ASP A 211 -16.31 -5.22 0.93
N LEU A 212 -17.14 -4.37 1.54
CA LEU A 212 -16.86 -2.94 1.71
C LEU A 212 -16.24 -2.65 3.08
N HIS A 213 -15.40 -3.59 3.56
CA HIS A 213 -14.77 -3.48 4.85
C HIS A 213 -13.88 -2.23 5.01
N ALA A 214 -13.61 -1.90 6.26
CA ALA A 214 -12.69 -0.85 6.70
C ALA A 214 -11.35 -0.84 5.93
N HIS A 215 -10.70 -2.00 5.80
CA HIS A 215 -9.41 -2.10 5.10
C HIS A 215 -9.53 -1.88 3.58
N VAL A 216 -10.66 -2.23 2.97
CA VAL A 216 -10.92 -2.03 1.52
C VAL A 216 -11.10 -0.54 1.23
N ILE A 217 -11.87 0.16 2.06
CA ILE A 217 -12.04 1.61 2.01
C ILE A 217 -10.71 2.33 2.22
N ALA A 218 -9.83 1.78 3.07
CA ALA A 218 -8.50 2.32 3.32
C ALA A 218 -7.57 2.26 2.11
N LEU A 219 -7.72 1.29 1.19
CA LEU A 219 -6.79 1.10 0.05
C LEU A 219 -6.56 2.38 -0.79
N PRO A 220 -7.57 3.09 -1.32
CA PRO A 220 -7.28 4.33 -2.06
C PRO A 220 -6.67 5.44 -1.18
N ILE A 221 -6.95 5.48 0.12
CA ILE A 221 -6.36 6.44 1.06
C ILE A 221 -4.86 6.15 1.24
N THR A 222 -4.48 4.88 1.35
CA THR A 222 -3.07 4.49 1.49
C THR A 222 -2.26 4.84 0.24
N VAL A 223 -2.81 4.61 -0.95
CA VAL A 223 -2.17 5.00 -2.21
C VAL A 223 -2.07 6.52 -2.36
N LEU A 224 -3.06 7.27 -1.89
CA LEU A 224 -3.00 8.73 -1.83
C LEU A 224 -1.84 9.21 -0.93
N ILE A 225 -1.64 8.59 0.24
CA ILE A 225 -0.49 8.91 1.12
C ILE A 225 0.83 8.65 0.40
N VAL A 226 0.96 7.51 -0.30
CA VAL A 226 2.14 7.21 -1.13
C VAL A 226 2.35 8.27 -2.22
N ALA A 227 1.29 8.66 -2.93
CA ALA A 227 1.34 9.67 -3.97
C ALA A 227 1.78 11.04 -3.44
N LEU A 228 1.26 11.46 -2.28
CA LEU A 228 1.61 12.72 -1.64
C LEU A 228 3.04 12.70 -1.09
N ALA A 229 3.46 11.61 -0.45
CA ALA A 229 4.83 11.43 0.01
C ALA A 229 5.80 11.46 -1.18
N TYR A 230 5.46 10.77 -2.27
CA TYR A 230 6.25 10.81 -3.50
C TYR A 230 6.31 12.22 -4.10
N ALA A 231 5.19 12.93 -4.16
CA ALA A 231 5.14 14.32 -4.64
C ALA A 231 6.02 15.27 -3.79
N LEU A 232 6.10 15.07 -2.47
CA LEU A 232 7.03 15.79 -1.60
C LEU A 232 8.49 15.50 -1.96
N VAL A 233 8.84 14.23 -2.20
CA VAL A 233 10.21 13.83 -2.60
C VAL A 233 10.64 14.49 -3.90
N LEU A 234 9.70 14.67 -4.84
CA LEU A 234 9.96 15.33 -6.12
C LEU A 234 10.19 16.84 -5.98
N ASP A 235 9.61 17.46 -4.96
CA ASP A 235 9.74 18.88 -4.73
C ASP A 235 11.06 19.21 -4.04
N ARG A 236 11.98 19.79 -4.81
CA ARG A 236 13.31 20.21 -4.32
C ARG A 236 13.24 21.27 -3.21
N ARG A 237 12.07 21.85 -2.94
CA ARG A 237 11.85 22.90 -1.95
C ARG A 237 11.18 22.39 -0.66
N ALA A 238 10.78 21.12 -0.59
CA ALA A 238 9.76 20.65 0.34
C ALA A 238 10.08 20.73 1.85
N VAL A 239 11.34 20.65 2.29
CA VAL A 239 11.64 20.79 3.74
C VAL A 239 12.53 22.01 4.05
N ALA A 240 13.31 22.47 3.06
CA ALA A 240 14.08 23.71 3.21
C ALA A 240 13.18 24.93 3.44
N ILE A 241 11.96 24.95 2.88
CA ILE A 241 11.02 26.06 3.06
C ILE A 241 10.56 26.22 4.51
N VAL A 242 10.29 25.11 5.23
CA VAL A 242 9.72 25.17 6.58
C VAL A 242 10.78 25.54 7.62
N ALA A 243 12.04 25.15 7.41
CA ALA A 243 13.07 25.32 8.43
C ALA A 243 14.04 26.51 8.21
N THR A 244 14.12 27.12 7.02
CA THR A 244 15.19 28.12 6.75
C THR A 244 14.82 29.39 5.97
N ALA A 245 13.57 29.60 5.53
CA ALA A 245 13.25 30.74 4.66
C ALA A 245 12.13 31.65 5.20
N PRO A 246 12.46 32.77 5.89
CA PRO A 246 11.47 33.72 6.43
C PRO A 246 10.82 34.64 5.38
N ARG A 247 11.26 34.62 4.12
CA ARG A 247 10.92 35.64 3.11
C ARG A 247 10.42 35.06 1.78
N ARG A 248 9.37 34.24 1.81
CA ARG A 248 8.63 33.87 0.60
C ARG A 248 7.16 34.21 0.73
N SER A 249 6.55 34.64 -0.38
CA SER A 249 5.11 34.92 -0.42
C SER A 249 4.31 33.64 -0.16
N LEU A 250 3.17 33.77 0.52
CA LEU A 250 2.26 32.65 0.81
C LEU A 250 1.92 31.82 -0.44
N ARG A 251 1.78 32.47 -1.60
CA ARG A 251 1.54 31.81 -2.89
C ARG A 251 2.63 30.81 -3.28
N ALA A 252 3.90 31.11 -2.98
CA ALA A 252 5.02 30.23 -3.29
C ALA A 252 5.11 29.01 -2.35
N SER A 253 4.52 29.11 -1.15
CA SER A 253 4.50 28.04 -0.14
C SER A 253 3.22 27.22 -0.16
N LEU A 254 2.15 27.73 -0.78
CA LEU A 254 0.83 27.10 -0.81
C LEU A 254 0.84 25.64 -1.31
N PRO A 255 1.56 25.26 -2.39
CA PRO A 255 1.59 23.86 -2.84
C PRO A 255 2.26 22.91 -1.85
N LEU A 256 3.18 23.41 -1.03
CA LEU A 256 3.86 22.61 -0.03
C LEU A 256 2.99 22.46 1.22
N ILE A 257 2.41 23.56 1.68
CA ILE A 257 1.47 23.58 2.81
C ILE A 257 0.28 22.66 2.50
N SER A 258 -0.26 22.71 1.28
CA SER A 258 -1.37 21.84 0.89
C SER A 258 -0.98 20.37 0.90
N ARG A 259 0.23 19.99 0.46
CA ARG A 259 0.69 18.59 0.54
C ARG A 259 0.83 18.10 1.98
N PHE A 260 1.41 18.91 2.87
CA PHE A 260 1.50 18.56 4.30
C PHE A 260 0.12 18.44 4.95
N ALA A 261 -0.78 19.38 4.66
CA ALA A 261 -2.16 19.35 5.16
C ALA A 261 -2.92 18.13 4.64
N LEU A 262 -2.80 17.81 3.35
CA LEU A 262 -3.42 16.62 2.75
C LEU A 262 -2.83 15.33 3.30
N LEU A 263 -1.52 15.27 3.57
CA LEU A 263 -0.90 14.11 4.23
C LEU A 263 -1.43 13.92 5.64
N ALA A 264 -1.53 15.00 6.42
CA ALA A 264 -2.08 14.93 7.77
C ALA A 264 -3.56 14.53 7.78
N LEU A 265 -4.35 15.09 6.87
CA LEU A 265 -5.76 14.71 6.67
C LEU A 265 -5.90 13.24 6.27
N ALA A 266 -5.08 12.77 5.33
CA ALA A 266 -5.11 11.39 4.85
C ALA A 266 -4.66 10.41 5.95
N LEU A 267 -3.64 10.74 6.74
CA LEU A 267 -3.21 9.92 7.88
C LEU A 267 -4.25 9.88 9.01
N GLY A 268 -4.88 11.02 9.34
CA GLY A 268 -5.97 11.06 10.31
C GLY A 268 -7.19 10.26 9.84
N THR A 269 -7.53 10.40 8.55
CA THR A 269 -8.59 9.61 7.90
C THR A 269 -8.27 8.12 7.91
N LEU A 270 -7.02 7.75 7.61
CA LEU A 270 -6.55 6.37 7.67
C LEU A 270 -6.68 5.82 9.08
N PHE A 271 -6.27 6.56 10.13
CA PHE A 271 -6.43 6.11 11.51
C PHE A 271 -7.88 5.77 11.87
N MET A 272 -8.83 6.63 11.50
CA MET A 272 -10.25 6.41 11.81
C MET A 272 -10.90 5.33 10.93
N THR A 273 -10.28 4.98 9.79
CA THR A 273 -10.79 3.99 8.83
C THR A 273 -10.17 2.62 9.02
N ASN A 274 -8.87 2.56 9.29
CA ASN A 274 -8.08 1.37 9.59
C ASN A 274 -6.80 1.79 10.33
N ALA A 275 -6.83 1.73 11.66
CA ALA A 275 -5.70 2.13 12.50
C ALA A 275 -4.45 1.27 12.29
N TRP A 276 -4.61 0.03 11.81
CA TRP A 276 -3.52 -0.94 11.63
C TRP A 276 -2.57 -0.57 10.49
N ASP A 277 -3.04 0.18 9.50
CA ASP A 277 -2.22 0.64 8.38
C ASP A 277 -1.36 1.86 8.76
N VAL A 278 -1.75 2.59 9.82
CA VAL A 278 -1.13 3.88 10.20
C VAL A 278 0.38 3.76 10.43
N PRO A 279 0.92 2.77 11.18
CA PRO A 279 2.36 2.66 11.40
C PRO A 279 3.16 2.61 10.09
N THR A 280 2.68 1.82 9.11
CA THR A 280 3.32 1.66 7.80
C THR A 280 3.28 2.96 7.02
N PHE A 281 2.12 3.61 6.90
CA PHE A 281 1.98 4.83 6.09
C PHE A 281 2.55 6.09 6.77
N ALA A 282 2.61 6.11 8.11
CA ALA A 282 3.36 7.12 8.87
C ALA A 282 4.87 6.97 8.63
N ALA A 283 5.40 5.74 8.62
CA ALA A 283 6.80 5.48 8.30
C ALA A 283 7.14 5.89 6.85
N ILE A 284 6.30 5.54 5.87
CA ILE A 284 6.45 5.98 4.48
C ILE A 284 6.45 7.52 4.39
N THR A 285 5.55 8.18 5.12
CA THR A 285 5.49 9.64 5.18
C THR A 285 6.77 10.24 5.76
N ALA A 286 7.26 9.69 6.88
CA ALA A 286 8.50 10.14 7.51
C ALA A 286 9.72 9.96 6.59
N VAL A 287 9.82 8.82 5.90
CA VAL A 287 10.87 8.57 4.90
C VAL A 287 10.75 9.56 3.73
N GLY A 288 9.53 9.80 3.23
CA GLY A 288 9.28 10.79 2.17
C GLY A 288 9.73 12.20 2.56
N ILE A 289 9.44 12.64 3.80
CA ILE A 289 9.90 13.92 4.35
C ILE A 289 11.42 13.95 4.49
N LEU A 290 12.03 12.87 5.00
CA LEU A 290 13.49 12.75 5.12
C LEU A 290 14.20 12.82 3.77
N MET A 291 13.61 12.23 2.73
CA MET A 291 14.13 12.29 1.37
C MET A 291 13.95 13.70 0.77
N ALA A 292 12.83 14.36 1.05
CA ALA A 292 12.56 15.73 0.68
C ALA A 292 13.50 16.74 1.38
N SER A 293 14.03 16.40 2.56
CA SER A 293 14.99 17.23 3.32
C SER A 293 16.45 17.10 2.88
N ARG A 294 16.74 16.47 1.74
CA ARG A 294 18.10 16.36 1.18
C ARG A 294 18.83 17.67 0.88
N GLY A 295 18.13 18.82 0.90
CA GLY A 295 18.72 20.14 0.68
C GLY A 295 19.48 20.73 1.88
N PHE A 296 19.40 20.11 3.06
CA PHE A 296 20.16 20.55 4.24
C PHE A 296 21.60 20.06 4.19
N SER A 297 22.57 20.97 4.35
CA SER A 297 24.00 20.65 4.36
C SER A 297 24.45 19.89 5.61
N HIS A 298 23.90 20.23 6.78
CA HIS A 298 24.26 19.58 8.05
C HIS A 298 23.25 18.50 8.43
N LEU A 299 23.74 17.31 8.76
CA LEU A 299 22.92 16.14 9.12
C LEU A 299 21.96 16.44 10.28
N TRP A 300 22.43 17.09 11.35
CA TRP A 300 21.58 17.37 12.51
C TRP A 300 20.43 18.33 12.16
N LYS A 301 20.66 19.36 11.33
CA LYS A 301 19.59 20.27 10.85
C LYS A 301 18.58 19.54 9.99
N ARG A 302 19.06 18.59 9.17
CA ARG A 302 18.22 17.71 8.37
C ARG A 302 17.32 16.85 9.24
N LEU A 303 17.90 16.18 10.24
CA LEU A 303 17.16 15.31 11.16
C LEU A 303 16.15 16.12 12.00
N ALA A 304 16.57 17.26 12.57
CA ALA A 304 15.70 18.14 13.34
C ALA A 304 14.54 18.70 12.50
N GLY A 305 14.81 19.19 11.29
CA GLY A 305 13.76 19.71 10.39
C GLY A 305 12.80 18.61 9.91
N THR A 306 13.32 17.39 9.68
CA THR A 306 12.50 16.22 9.36
C THR A 306 11.61 15.85 10.55
N ALA A 307 12.17 15.76 11.76
CA ALA A 307 11.43 15.45 12.97
C ALA A 307 10.34 16.48 13.26
N ALA A 308 10.63 17.77 13.10
CA ALA A 308 9.66 18.85 13.27
C ALA A 308 8.52 18.76 12.24
N ALA A 309 8.83 18.47 10.96
CA ALA A 309 7.81 18.32 9.93
C ALA A 309 6.94 17.07 10.15
N VAL A 310 7.53 15.95 10.56
CA VAL A 310 6.80 14.73 10.93
C VAL A 310 5.89 14.99 12.13
N ALA A 311 6.40 15.64 13.18
CA ALA A 311 5.62 16.01 14.35
C ALA A 311 4.44 16.92 13.97
N GLY A 312 4.66 17.91 13.08
CA GLY A 312 3.60 18.76 12.56
C GLY A 312 2.49 17.98 11.84
N VAL A 313 2.86 17.01 10.99
CA VAL A 313 1.90 16.13 10.31
C VAL A 313 1.12 15.30 11.32
N VAL A 314 1.79 14.70 12.30
CA VAL A 314 1.16 13.86 13.34
C VAL A 314 0.20 14.68 14.21
N VAL A 315 0.59 15.89 14.63
CA VAL A 315 -0.27 16.78 15.43
C VAL A 315 -1.53 17.16 14.65
N VAL A 316 -1.39 17.54 13.37
CA VAL A 316 -2.56 17.88 12.55
C VAL A 316 -3.44 16.65 12.30
N ALA A 317 -2.85 15.48 12.04
CA ALA A 317 -3.59 14.22 11.89
C ALA A 317 -4.37 13.86 13.17
N TYR A 318 -3.75 14.04 14.34
CA TYR A 318 -4.40 13.84 15.63
C TYR A 318 -5.57 14.82 15.85
N ILE A 319 -5.39 16.11 15.51
CA ILE A 319 -6.47 17.11 15.61
C ILE A 319 -7.64 16.73 14.70
N VAL A 320 -7.36 16.28 13.47
CA VAL A 320 -8.39 15.78 12.53
C VAL A 320 -9.14 14.58 13.12
N ALA A 321 -8.42 13.65 13.75
CA ALA A 321 -9.00 12.45 14.34
C ALA A 321 -9.61 12.66 15.74
N LEU A 322 -9.41 13.84 16.36
CA LEU A 322 -9.80 14.11 17.74
C LEU A 322 -11.30 13.85 18.03
N PRO A 323 -12.25 14.23 17.16
CA PRO A 323 -13.67 13.95 17.41
C PRO A 323 -13.96 12.44 17.50
N PHE A 324 -13.29 11.62 16.69
CA PHE A 324 -13.42 10.17 16.72
C PHE A 324 -12.75 9.58 17.96
N ILE A 325 -11.51 9.99 18.25
CA ILE A 325 -10.71 9.47 19.38
C ILE A 325 -11.41 9.69 20.73
N ARG A 326 -12.14 10.78 20.90
CA ARG A 326 -12.82 11.10 22.17
C ARG A 326 -13.86 10.06 22.60
N SER A 327 -14.44 9.33 21.65
CA SER A 327 -15.45 8.30 21.92
C SER A 327 -14.95 6.88 21.63
N TYR A 328 -13.80 6.75 20.98
CA TYR A 328 -13.23 5.46 20.63
C TYR A 328 -12.60 4.79 21.85
N VAL A 329 -13.05 3.57 22.13
CA VAL A 329 -12.48 2.67 23.14
C VAL A 329 -11.60 1.66 22.42
N THR A 330 -10.32 1.61 22.78
CA THR A 330 -9.35 0.71 22.16
C THR A 330 -9.65 -0.75 22.55
N ILE A 331 -9.83 -1.61 21.56
CA ILE A 331 -10.03 -3.06 21.76
C ILE A 331 -8.70 -3.75 22.14
N VAL A 332 -7.59 -3.21 21.64
CA VAL A 332 -6.21 -3.64 21.89
C VAL A 332 -5.56 -2.64 22.84
N SER A 333 -5.06 -3.10 23.98
CA SER A 333 -4.45 -2.24 25.01
C SER A 333 -3.00 -2.58 25.32
N GLU A 334 -2.52 -3.75 24.89
CA GLU A 334 -1.19 -4.25 25.24
C GLU A 334 -0.46 -4.82 24.03
N LEU A 335 0.87 -4.80 24.12
CA LEU A 335 1.79 -5.39 23.16
C LEU A 335 2.28 -6.72 23.72
N ALA A 336 2.06 -7.82 23.00
CA ALA A 336 2.48 -9.14 23.42
C ALA A 336 3.29 -9.86 22.33
N THR A 337 4.08 -10.85 22.71
CA THR A 337 4.71 -11.77 21.74
C THR A 337 3.69 -12.81 21.30
N THR A 338 3.54 -13.03 19.99
CA THR A 338 2.74 -14.16 19.50
C THR A 338 3.32 -15.49 19.98
N ARG A 339 2.43 -16.44 20.30
CA ARG A 339 2.81 -17.84 20.55
C ARG A 339 2.73 -18.69 19.29
N ASP A 340 2.01 -18.21 18.28
CA ASP A 340 1.80 -18.89 17.00
C ASP A 340 2.71 -18.30 15.92
N GLN A 341 3.29 -19.17 15.10
CA GLN A 341 4.18 -18.80 14.00
C GLN A 341 3.50 -19.04 12.66
N SER A 342 3.62 -18.07 11.74
CA SER A 342 3.29 -18.31 10.34
C SER A 342 4.41 -19.08 9.67
N LEU A 343 4.08 -20.19 9.01
CA LEU A 343 5.04 -20.91 8.17
C LEU A 343 5.56 -19.98 7.07
N LEU A 344 6.85 -20.07 6.74
CA LEU A 344 7.44 -19.29 5.64
C LEU A 344 6.69 -19.54 4.32
N LEU A 345 6.24 -20.79 4.09
CA LEU A 345 5.35 -21.15 2.97
C LEU A 345 4.15 -20.23 2.87
N ALA A 346 3.53 -19.91 4.00
CA ALA A 346 2.32 -19.13 4.03
C ALA A 346 2.60 -17.67 3.67
N VAL A 347 3.68 -17.11 4.23
CA VAL A 347 4.16 -15.76 3.93
C VAL A 347 4.53 -15.63 2.45
N GLU A 348 5.29 -16.58 1.92
CA GLU A 348 5.66 -16.61 0.50
C GLU A 348 4.46 -16.84 -0.41
N SER A 349 3.55 -17.74 -0.05
CA SER A 349 2.35 -17.98 -0.84
C SER A 349 1.52 -16.70 -0.92
N HIS A 350 1.35 -16.01 0.20
CA HIS A 350 0.58 -14.78 0.30
C HIS A 350 1.24 -13.59 -0.43
N PHE A 351 2.51 -13.29 -0.13
CA PHE A 351 3.21 -12.11 -0.66
C PHE A 351 4.06 -12.36 -1.91
N GLY A 352 4.18 -13.60 -2.39
CA GLY A 352 5.31 -14.05 -3.21
C GLY A 352 5.63 -13.22 -4.45
N VAL A 353 4.64 -12.82 -5.25
CA VAL A 353 4.92 -11.95 -6.42
C VAL A 353 5.53 -10.61 -6.00
N PHE A 354 5.09 -10.05 -4.86
CA PHE A 354 5.64 -8.81 -4.30
C PHE A 354 7.04 -9.04 -3.71
N LEU A 355 7.29 -10.20 -3.10
CA LEU A 355 8.63 -10.61 -2.65
C LEU A 355 9.60 -10.84 -3.80
N LEU A 356 9.14 -11.10 -5.03
CA LEU A 356 10.00 -11.14 -6.22
C LEU A 356 10.28 -9.73 -6.76
N ILE A 357 9.24 -8.90 -6.84
CA ILE A 357 9.32 -7.55 -7.42
C ILE A 357 10.23 -6.64 -6.61
N VAL A 358 10.14 -6.66 -5.27
CA VAL A 358 10.90 -5.73 -4.42
C VAL A 358 12.42 -5.97 -4.50
N PRO A 359 12.94 -7.20 -4.29
CA PRO A 359 14.36 -7.48 -4.44
C PRO A 359 14.84 -7.29 -5.88
N PHE A 360 14.08 -7.74 -6.88
CA PHE A 360 14.45 -7.52 -8.29
C PHE A 360 14.59 -6.02 -8.61
N GLY A 361 13.61 -5.21 -8.21
CA GLY A 361 13.64 -3.76 -8.38
C GLY A 361 14.83 -3.12 -7.66
N LEU A 362 15.14 -3.59 -6.45
CA LEU A 362 16.30 -3.14 -5.68
C LEU A 362 17.61 -3.46 -6.43
N CYS A 363 17.79 -4.70 -6.89
CA CYS A 363 18.97 -5.08 -7.68
C CYS A 363 19.10 -4.30 -8.97
N ALA A 364 17.99 -4.08 -9.70
CA ALA A 364 18.01 -3.28 -10.92
C ALA A 364 18.44 -1.82 -10.66
N LEU A 365 18.00 -1.23 -9.55
CA LEU A 365 18.43 0.11 -9.14
C LEU A 365 19.92 0.19 -8.80
N LEU A 366 20.46 -0.82 -8.12
CA LEU A 366 21.88 -0.89 -7.79
C LEU A 366 22.74 -1.12 -9.04
N TYR A 367 22.31 -2.02 -9.92
CA TYR A 367 23.00 -2.32 -11.18
C TYR A 367 23.17 -1.05 -12.02
N ARG A 368 22.10 -0.25 -12.15
CA ARG A 368 22.16 1.03 -12.87
C ARG A 368 23.12 2.04 -12.24
N ARG A 369 23.28 2.03 -10.90
CA ARG A 369 24.23 2.92 -10.21
C ARG A 369 25.67 2.42 -10.25
N ALA A 370 25.86 1.12 -10.39
CA ALA A 370 27.16 0.47 -10.36
C ALA A 370 28.04 0.79 -11.56
N GLY A 371 27.43 1.05 -12.74
CA GLY A 371 28.18 1.24 -13.99
C GLY A 371 29.08 0.06 -14.39
N SER A 372 28.99 -1.07 -13.68
CA SER A 372 29.90 -2.21 -13.73
C SER A 372 29.10 -3.48 -13.97
N ALA A 373 29.48 -4.24 -15.00
CA ALA A 373 28.92 -5.54 -15.39
C ALA A 373 29.28 -6.67 -14.41
N SER A 374 29.31 -6.37 -13.10
CA SER A 374 29.52 -7.40 -12.09
C SER A 374 28.28 -8.28 -12.01
N LEU A 375 28.45 -9.56 -12.32
CA LEU A 375 27.40 -10.59 -12.28
C LEU A 375 26.66 -10.62 -10.94
N VAL A 376 27.35 -10.29 -9.84
CA VAL A 376 26.80 -10.23 -8.47
C VAL A 376 25.77 -9.10 -8.30
N PHE A 377 25.74 -8.10 -9.17
CA PHE A 377 24.72 -7.04 -9.15
C PHE A 377 23.70 -7.19 -10.29
N ASP A 378 23.81 -8.24 -11.10
CA ASP A 378 22.88 -8.48 -12.19
C ASP A 378 21.50 -8.85 -11.60
N PRO A 379 20.45 -8.05 -11.81
CA PRO A 379 19.11 -8.36 -11.32
C PRO A 379 18.54 -9.66 -11.92
N VAL A 380 19.00 -10.04 -13.13
CA VAL A 380 18.57 -11.28 -13.78
C VAL A 380 19.12 -12.50 -13.05
N LEU A 381 20.39 -12.47 -12.60
CA LEU A 381 20.97 -13.56 -11.81
C LEU A 381 20.15 -13.80 -10.54
N TRP A 382 19.91 -12.74 -9.78
CA TRP A 382 19.19 -12.88 -8.51
C TRP A 382 17.73 -13.30 -8.68
N ALA A 383 17.05 -12.79 -9.71
CA ALA A 383 15.72 -13.27 -10.07
C ALA A 383 15.75 -14.75 -10.45
N ALA A 384 16.73 -15.18 -11.25
CA ALA A 384 16.89 -16.58 -11.62
C ALA A 384 17.13 -17.47 -10.40
N LEU A 385 18.06 -17.10 -9.50
CA LEU A 385 18.32 -17.84 -8.26
C LEU A 385 17.06 -17.95 -7.39
N LEU A 386 16.32 -16.85 -7.24
CA LEU A 386 15.10 -16.81 -6.44
C LEU A 386 14.00 -17.68 -7.07
N ILE A 387 13.79 -17.57 -8.39
CA ILE A 387 12.86 -18.43 -9.12
C ILE A 387 13.26 -19.90 -8.99
N THR A 388 14.54 -20.24 -9.13
CA THR A 388 15.04 -21.60 -8.97
C THR A 388 14.78 -22.12 -7.56
N ALA A 389 15.08 -21.35 -6.52
CA ALA A 389 14.78 -21.72 -5.14
C ALA A 389 13.28 -22.01 -4.94
N LEU A 390 12.41 -21.12 -5.44
CA LEU A 390 10.96 -21.31 -5.38
C LEU A 390 10.46 -22.53 -6.18
N LEU A 391 11.08 -22.84 -7.33
CA LEU A 391 10.75 -24.03 -8.13
C LEU A 391 11.21 -25.33 -7.47
N VAL A 392 12.42 -25.37 -6.91
CA VAL A 392 12.94 -26.51 -6.13
C VAL A 392 12.06 -26.77 -4.92
N ARG A 393 11.66 -25.69 -4.25
CA ARG A 393 10.72 -25.72 -3.14
C ARG A 393 9.38 -26.32 -3.54
N TRP A 394 8.78 -25.80 -4.62
CA TRP A 394 7.52 -26.30 -5.16
C TRP A 394 7.61 -27.79 -5.52
N TYR A 395 8.74 -28.23 -6.07
CA TYR A 395 9.00 -29.64 -6.32
C TYR A 395 9.03 -30.45 -5.01
N GLY A 396 9.66 -29.93 -3.94
CA GLY A 396 9.73 -30.59 -2.63
C GLY A 396 8.38 -30.74 -1.91
N VAL A 397 7.44 -29.80 -2.09
CA VAL A 397 6.13 -29.84 -1.40
C VAL A 397 5.38 -31.13 -1.73
N GLY A 398 5.02 -31.88 -0.69
CA GLY A 398 4.34 -33.18 -0.80
C GLY A 398 5.24 -34.35 -1.23
N ARG A 399 6.55 -34.13 -1.41
CA ARG A 399 7.54 -35.17 -1.75
C ARG A 399 8.56 -35.38 -0.64
N ASP A 400 9.25 -34.31 -0.24
CA ASP A 400 10.37 -34.38 0.70
C ASP A 400 10.44 -33.09 1.56
N PRO A 401 10.23 -33.20 2.88
CA PRO A 401 10.33 -32.06 3.80
C PRO A 401 11.72 -31.41 3.83
N ASP A 402 12.79 -32.18 3.59
CA ASP A 402 14.16 -31.67 3.64
C ASP A 402 14.47 -30.79 2.42
N ILE A 403 13.94 -31.14 1.24
CA ILE A 403 14.02 -30.31 0.03
C ILE A 403 13.30 -28.97 0.26
N VAL A 404 12.13 -29.01 0.89
CA VAL A 404 11.36 -27.80 1.24
C VAL A 404 12.17 -26.92 2.20
N ARG A 405 12.72 -27.49 3.28
CA ARG A 405 13.53 -26.76 4.27
C ARG A 405 14.79 -26.15 3.64
N TRP A 406 15.47 -26.87 2.75
CA TRP A 406 16.65 -26.33 2.06
C TRP A 406 16.27 -25.15 1.17
N ALA A 407 15.18 -25.26 0.42
CA ALA A 407 14.74 -24.23 -0.49
C ALA A 407 14.15 -23.00 0.22
N ASP A 408 13.49 -23.17 1.37
CA ASP A 408 13.10 -22.10 2.31
C ASP A 408 14.34 -21.29 2.73
N ASN A 409 15.37 -21.97 3.24
CA ASN A 409 16.61 -21.33 3.67
C ASN A 409 17.34 -20.62 2.51
N ALA A 410 17.36 -21.23 1.33
CA ALA A 410 17.94 -20.61 0.13
C ALA A 410 17.18 -19.33 -0.25
N THR A 411 15.85 -19.34 -0.21
CA THR A 411 15.00 -18.18 -0.51
C THR A 411 15.28 -17.02 0.45
N ILE A 412 15.35 -17.30 1.76
CA ILE A 412 15.73 -16.30 2.76
C ILE A 412 17.13 -15.75 2.48
N ALA A 413 18.12 -16.62 2.29
CA ALA A 413 19.50 -16.22 2.05
C ALA A 413 19.65 -15.35 0.80
N ILE A 414 18.92 -15.67 -0.27
CA ILE A 414 18.89 -14.92 -1.53
C ILE A 414 18.29 -13.52 -1.29
N VAL A 415 17.08 -13.43 -0.74
CA VAL A 415 16.38 -12.15 -0.53
C VAL A 415 17.18 -11.25 0.42
N VAL A 416 17.65 -11.79 1.53
CA VAL A 416 18.45 -11.04 2.50
C VAL A 416 19.80 -10.63 1.88
N GLY A 417 20.48 -11.53 1.18
CA GLY A 417 21.73 -11.25 0.49
C GLY A 417 21.59 -10.09 -0.51
N MET A 418 20.50 -10.07 -1.28
CA MET A 418 20.18 -8.97 -2.20
C MET A 418 20.02 -7.64 -1.46
N ILE A 419 19.23 -7.59 -0.38
CA ILE A 419 18.96 -6.37 0.39
C ILE A 419 20.26 -5.79 0.98
N LEU A 420 21.13 -6.64 1.49
CA LEU A 420 22.39 -6.18 2.06
C LEU A 420 23.39 -5.75 1.02
N LEU A 421 23.50 -6.49 -0.08
CA LEU A 421 24.36 -6.10 -1.18
C LEU A 421 23.94 -4.71 -1.70
N ALA A 422 22.63 -4.45 -1.68
CA ALA A 422 22.06 -3.12 -1.88
C ALA A 422 22.53 -2.08 -0.89
N ALA A 423 22.40 -2.38 0.40
CA ALA A 423 22.83 -1.50 1.47
C ALA A 423 24.33 -1.21 1.33
N TRP A 424 25.17 -2.25 1.26
CA TRP A 424 26.63 -2.17 1.14
C TRP A 424 27.07 -1.25 0.00
N ARG A 425 26.54 -1.43 -1.21
CA ARG A 425 26.89 -0.56 -2.34
C ARG A 425 26.28 0.82 -2.26
N GLY A 426 25.04 0.95 -1.78
CA GLY A 426 24.43 2.24 -1.51
C GLY A 426 25.31 3.11 -0.60
N PHE A 427 26.00 2.50 0.36
CA PHE A 427 26.94 3.17 1.25
C PHE A 427 28.36 3.33 0.67
N ALA A 428 28.76 2.56 -0.35
CA ALA A 428 30.11 2.62 -0.93
C ALA A 428 30.31 3.75 -1.95
N GLY A 429 29.24 4.31 -2.52
CA GLY A 429 29.30 5.33 -3.58
C GLY A 429 29.59 6.77 -3.15
N HIS A 430 29.83 7.04 -1.86
CA HIS A 430 30.19 8.37 -1.37
C HIS A 430 31.67 8.39 -0.96
N GLY A 431 32.48 9.16 -1.67
CA GLY A 431 33.89 9.39 -1.36
C GLY A 431 34.08 9.97 0.05
N GLU A 432 35.19 9.56 0.66
CA GLU A 432 35.63 9.80 2.05
C GLU A 432 34.70 9.23 3.14
N VAL A 433 35.14 8.09 3.71
CA VAL A 433 34.43 7.34 4.76
C VAL A 433 34.60 8.06 6.09
N GLY A 434 33.63 8.87 6.50
CA GLY A 434 33.51 9.34 7.87
C GLY A 434 33.12 8.19 8.82
N LEU A 435 33.64 8.23 10.06
CA LEU A 435 33.33 7.31 11.17
C LEU A 435 31.82 6.95 11.33
N PRO A 436 30.84 7.87 11.12
CA PRO A 436 29.42 7.55 11.22
C PRO A 436 28.93 6.53 10.18
N LEU A 437 29.55 6.50 8.99
CA LEU A 437 29.16 5.60 7.91
C LEU A 437 29.67 4.18 8.14
N ALA A 438 30.84 4.03 8.76
CA ALA A 438 31.40 2.75 9.17
C ALA A 438 30.54 2.07 10.25
N ILE A 439 30.04 2.86 11.21
CA ILE A 439 29.12 2.38 12.26
C ILE A 439 27.79 1.91 11.64
N LEU A 440 27.24 2.64 10.67
CA LEU A 440 26.02 2.22 9.94
C LEU A 440 26.22 0.91 9.17
N ARG A 441 27.38 0.71 8.53
CA ARG A 441 27.73 -0.55 7.85
C ARG A 441 27.85 -1.71 8.82
N ALA A 442 28.54 -1.52 9.95
CA ALA A 442 28.67 -2.53 10.99
C ALA A 442 27.29 -2.87 11.61
N GLY A 443 26.46 -1.87 11.87
CA GLY A 443 25.09 -2.05 12.34
C GLY A 443 24.24 -2.86 11.34
N ALA A 444 24.35 -2.59 10.04
CA ALA A 444 23.64 -3.35 9.01
C ALA A 444 24.10 -4.83 8.96
N ILE A 445 25.39 -5.11 9.17
CA ILE A 445 25.92 -6.48 9.24
C ILE A 445 25.49 -7.19 10.53
N VAL A 446 25.44 -6.50 11.67
CA VAL A 446 24.94 -7.09 12.92
C VAL A 446 23.45 -7.40 12.80
N VAL A 447 22.66 -6.47 12.25
CA VAL A 447 21.25 -6.70 11.93
C VAL A 447 21.11 -7.84 10.94
N TRP A 448 22.01 -7.98 9.95
CA TRP A 448 22.02 -9.11 9.02
C TRP A 448 22.20 -10.45 9.74
N THR A 449 23.26 -10.58 10.52
CA THR A 449 23.58 -11.83 11.22
C THR A 449 22.45 -12.21 12.17
N ILE A 450 21.87 -11.23 12.87
CA ILE A 450 20.73 -11.45 13.75
C ILE A 450 19.50 -11.86 12.94
N THR A 451 19.15 -11.14 11.87
CA THR A 451 17.94 -11.40 11.07
C THR A 451 18.01 -12.79 10.43
N VAL A 452 19.12 -13.13 9.77
CA VAL A 452 19.32 -14.46 9.17
C VAL A 452 19.31 -15.54 10.23
N TRP A 453 19.99 -15.32 11.37
CA TRP A 453 19.98 -16.28 12.46
C TRP A 453 18.59 -16.47 13.07
N THR A 454 17.81 -15.40 13.24
CA THR A 454 16.43 -15.49 13.76
C THR A 454 15.45 -16.11 12.78
N LEU A 455 15.69 -15.97 11.47
CA LEU A 455 14.83 -16.57 10.42
C LEU A 455 15.20 -18.04 10.15
N THR A 456 16.45 -18.46 10.40
CA THR A 456 16.94 -19.81 10.12
C THR A 456 17.03 -20.71 11.35
N ALA A 457 17.20 -20.14 12.55
CA ALA A 457 16.93 -20.87 13.78
C ALA A 457 15.41 -20.99 13.89
N GLU A 458 14.87 -22.19 14.12
CA GLU A 458 13.44 -22.49 14.37
C GLU A 458 12.91 -21.83 15.66
N ARG A 459 13.22 -20.55 15.86
CA ARG A 459 12.88 -19.73 16.99
C ARG A 459 11.75 -18.79 16.57
N PRO A 460 10.90 -18.36 17.52
CA PRO A 460 9.90 -17.35 17.24
C PRO A 460 10.59 -16.11 16.68
N VAL A 461 10.36 -15.87 15.39
CA VAL A 461 10.60 -14.56 14.79
C VAL A 461 9.70 -13.60 15.54
N LEU A 462 10.24 -12.45 15.91
CA LEU A 462 9.57 -11.42 16.68
C LEU A 462 8.45 -10.81 15.82
N ALA A 463 7.35 -11.53 15.66
CA ALA A 463 6.11 -11.03 15.13
C ALA A 463 5.43 -10.28 16.27
N LEU A 464 5.44 -8.95 16.16
CA LEU A 464 4.67 -8.07 17.01
C LEU A 464 3.19 -8.42 16.86
N PHE A 465 2.65 -9.15 17.83
CA PHE A 465 1.21 -9.34 17.97
C PHE A 465 0.71 -8.23 18.86
N LEU A 466 0.03 -7.27 18.27
CA LEU A 466 -0.76 -6.30 19.01
C LEU A 466 -2.09 -7.02 19.31
N GLY A 467 -2.19 -7.54 20.53
CA GLY A 467 -3.31 -8.38 20.99
C GLY A 467 -4.46 -7.58 21.56
#